data_AF-A0AAU7RG15-F1
#
_entry.id   AF-A0AAU7RG15-F1
#
_cell.length_a   1.000
_cell.length_b   1.000
_cell.length_c   1.000
_cell.angle_alpha   90.00
_cell.angle_beta   90.00
_cell.angle_gamma   90.00
#
_symmetry.space_group_name_H-M   'P 1'
#
loop_
_entity.id
_entity.type
_entity.pdbx_description
1 polymer ?
#
loop_
_entity_poly.entity_id
_entity_poly.type
_entity_poly.pdbx_seq_one_letter_code
_entity_poly.pdbx_strand_id
1 'polypeptide(L)'
;MSNSMSGPAPDGNGSHPPLNAAVMQPAAALQLPSGTLESGPAHLHMGTLRSLAEELGDAAHVLRFLSTYLSMLPTRMGRIDVGLAAAEAEPSLEAVLSLKISSSMVGARVTERHCTAMEKMIRKDRLSDAIQALPALRRVTDQCYAARPHLLDRAAEALLRRGGP
;
A
#
# COMPACT_ATOMS: atom_id res chain seq x y z
N MET A 1 6.75 -19.08 76.11
CA MET A 1 7.89 -18.54 76.88
C MET A 1 9.13 -18.79 76.05
N SER A 2 9.54 -17.82 75.22
CA SER A 2 10.68 -16.88 75.44
C SER A 2 12.02 -17.58 75.13
N ASN A 3 12.96 -17.07 74.33
CA ASN A 3 13.38 -15.71 74.00
C ASN A 3 14.28 -15.80 72.71
N SER A 4 14.16 -14.94 71.68
CA SER A 4 14.90 -13.66 71.45
C SER A 4 16.39 -13.72 71.84
N MET A 5 17.39 -13.23 71.10
CA MET A 5 17.51 -12.25 70.01
C MET A 5 18.99 -12.24 69.56
N SER A 6 19.34 -11.92 68.30
CA SER A 6 20.50 -11.06 67.95
C SER A 6 20.72 -10.88 66.44
N GLY A 7 20.43 -9.67 65.96
CA GLY A 7 21.42 -8.81 65.27
C GLY A 7 21.65 -8.92 63.75
N PRO A 8 22.05 -7.82 63.06
CA PRO A 8 21.48 -7.42 61.76
C PRO A 8 22.48 -7.19 60.59
N ALA A 9 21.92 -7.13 59.35
CA ALA A 9 22.31 -6.37 58.12
C ALA A 9 23.75 -6.58 57.51
N PRO A 10 23.97 -6.52 56.17
CA PRO A 10 23.51 -5.43 55.30
C PRO A 10 23.03 -5.77 53.87
N ASP A 11 22.32 -4.77 53.36
CA ASP A 11 22.06 -4.30 52.00
C ASP A 11 22.69 -5.03 50.79
N GLY A 12 21.79 -5.52 49.93
CA GLY A 12 22.06 -5.86 48.53
C GLY A 12 21.03 -5.18 47.63
N ASN A 13 21.14 -3.86 47.52
CA ASN A 13 20.35 -2.99 46.68
C ASN A 13 20.57 -3.30 45.18
N GLY A 14 19.69 -4.11 44.59
CA GLY A 14 19.57 -4.32 43.14
C GLY A 14 18.53 -3.37 42.53
N SER A 15 18.68 -2.07 42.77
CA SER A 15 17.92 -1.03 42.07
C SER A 15 18.30 -1.01 40.59
N HIS A 16 17.47 -1.59 39.72
CA HIS A 16 17.45 -1.18 38.32
C HIS A 16 16.60 0.09 38.19
N PRO A 17 17.11 1.15 37.53
CA PRO A 17 16.45 2.45 37.51
C PRO A 17 15.16 2.44 36.67
N PRO A 18 14.21 3.34 36.97
CA PRO A 18 13.07 3.59 36.11
C PRO A 18 13.57 4.24 34.82
N LEU A 19 13.29 3.61 33.68
CA LEU A 19 13.45 4.24 32.36
C LEU A 19 12.35 5.30 32.20
N ASN A 20 12.66 6.50 32.69
CA ASN A 20 11.88 7.70 32.44
C ASN A 20 11.89 8.03 30.94
N ALA A 21 10.71 8.41 30.46
CA ALA A 21 10.37 9.18 29.28
C ALA A 21 11.50 9.64 28.34
N ALA A 22 11.48 9.05 27.15
CA ALA A 22 11.51 9.81 25.90
C ALA A 22 10.28 9.34 25.09
N VAL A 23 9.08 9.85 25.37
CA VAL A 23 8.50 10.97 24.62
C VAL A 23 9.15 11.16 23.25
N MET A 24 8.38 10.76 22.23
CA MET A 24 8.33 11.33 20.89
C MET A 24 9.54 11.07 19.98
N GLN A 25 9.48 9.95 19.24
CA GLN A 25 10.04 9.86 17.88
C GLN A 25 9.05 9.07 16.99
N PRO A 26 8.75 9.54 15.77
CA PRO A 26 7.75 8.93 14.90
C PRO A 26 8.26 7.59 14.39
N ALA A 27 7.41 6.55 14.47
CA ALA A 27 7.69 5.26 13.88
C ALA A 27 8.03 5.46 12.40
N ALA A 28 9.27 5.12 12.08
CA ALA A 28 9.92 5.28 10.81
C ALA A 28 8.99 4.93 9.65
N ALA A 29 8.84 5.89 8.73
CA ALA A 29 8.39 5.64 7.39
C ALA A 29 9.10 4.39 6.87
N LEU A 30 8.31 3.41 6.39
CA LEU A 30 8.75 2.41 5.43
C LEU A 30 9.21 3.18 4.18
N GLN A 31 10.42 3.71 4.24
CA GLN A 31 11.07 4.43 3.16
C GLN A 31 11.43 3.38 2.11
N LEU A 32 10.49 3.15 1.20
CA LEU A 32 10.74 2.47 -0.06
C LEU A 32 11.93 3.17 -0.75
N PRO A 33 12.85 2.42 -1.39
CA PRO A 33 14.05 2.99 -1.97
C PRO A 33 13.69 4.09 -2.97
N SER A 34 14.11 5.32 -2.65
CA SER A 34 13.97 6.51 -3.46
C SER A 34 14.86 6.39 -4.70
N GLY A 35 14.35 5.70 -5.72
CA GLY A 35 14.89 5.68 -7.07
C GLY A 35 14.18 6.73 -7.94
N THR A 36 14.85 7.86 -8.14
CA THR A 36 14.84 8.70 -9.37
C THR A 36 13.48 9.09 -9.98
N LEU A 37 13.04 10.32 -9.67
CA LEU A 37 12.24 11.23 -10.52
C LEU A 37 11.10 10.60 -11.36
N GLU A 38 10.07 10.06 -10.73
CA GLU A 38 8.71 10.02 -11.33
C GLU A 38 7.74 10.76 -10.38
N SER A 39 7.95 12.07 -10.21
CA SER A 39 7.13 12.92 -9.35
C SER A 39 5.82 13.30 -10.03
N GLY A 40 4.91 12.36 -10.03
CA GLY A 40 3.48 12.54 -10.27
C GLY A 40 2.76 11.48 -9.42
N PRO A 41 1.82 11.86 -8.54
CA PRO A 41 1.17 10.94 -7.61
C PRO A 41 0.32 9.84 -8.27
N ALA A 42 0.12 9.90 -9.58
CA ALA A 42 -0.63 8.94 -10.37
C ALA A 42 0.14 8.59 -11.66
N HIS A 43 1.26 7.88 -11.53
CA HIS A 43 2.03 7.43 -12.68
C HIS A 43 1.62 6.02 -13.13
N LEU A 44 0.93 5.98 -14.26
CA LEU A 44 0.72 4.77 -15.05
C LEU A 44 1.93 4.56 -15.95
N HIS A 45 2.44 3.33 -15.96
CA HIS A 45 3.52 2.96 -16.85
C HIS A 45 3.00 2.80 -18.29
N MET A 46 3.18 3.85 -19.11
CA MET A 46 2.67 3.89 -20.49
C MET A 46 3.20 2.76 -21.38
N GLY A 47 4.43 2.28 -21.11
CA GLY A 47 4.97 1.10 -21.80
C GLY A 47 4.10 -0.14 -21.60
N THR A 48 3.51 -0.32 -20.41
CA THR A 48 2.60 -1.45 -20.13
C THR A 48 1.31 -1.34 -20.94
N LEU A 49 0.71 -0.14 -20.99
CA LEU A 49 -0.49 0.10 -21.80
C LEU A 49 -0.21 -0.08 -23.31
N ARG A 50 0.97 0.31 -23.77
CA ARG A 50 1.40 0.12 -25.15
C ARG A 50 1.55 -1.36 -25.50
N SER A 51 2.28 -2.12 -24.68
CA SER A 51 2.42 -3.57 -24.89
C SER A 51 1.06 -4.26 -24.90
N LEU A 52 0.17 -3.89 -23.96
CA LEU A 52 -1.19 -4.44 -23.94
C LEU A 52 -1.98 -4.09 -25.20
N ALA A 53 -1.83 -2.89 -25.75
CA ALA A 53 -2.50 -2.48 -26.99
C ALA A 53 -1.93 -3.20 -28.21
N GLU A 54 -0.63 -3.48 -28.23
CA GLU A 54 0.04 -4.25 -29.28
C GLU A 54 -0.37 -5.73 -29.25
N GLU A 55 -0.47 -6.32 -28.06
CA GLU A 55 -0.95 -7.69 -27.86
C GLU A 55 -2.40 -7.87 -28.28
N LEU A 56 -3.26 -6.88 -27.99
CA LEU A 56 -4.69 -6.91 -28.34
C LEU A 56 -4.99 -6.41 -29.74
N GLY A 57 -4.08 -5.67 -30.37
CA GLY A 57 -4.32 -4.96 -31.64
C GLY A 57 -5.38 -3.86 -31.55
N ASP A 58 -5.77 -3.43 -30.35
CA ASP A 58 -6.89 -2.50 -30.13
C ASP A 58 -6.60 -1.51 -28.98
N ALA A 59 -6.11 -0.32 -29.37
CA ALA A 59 -5.85 0.78 -28.45
C ALA A 59 -7.13 1.30 -27.76
N ALA A 60 -8.28 1.27 -28.43
CA ALA A 60 -9.55 1.72 -27.86
C ALA A 60 -10.01 0.77 -26.75
N HIS A 61 -9.77 -0.54 -26.91
CA HIS A 61 -10.01 -1.53 -25.85
C HIS A 61 -9.18 -1.24 -24.61
N VAL A 62 -7.89 -0.93 -24.77
CA VAL A 62 -7.00 -0.60 -23.66
C VAL A 62 -7.43 0.67 -22.93
N LEU A 63 -7.85 1.71 -23.66
CA LEU A 63 -8.36 2.94 -23.04
C LEU A 63 -9.65 2.69 -22.25
N ARG A 64 -10.58 1.89 -22.78
CA ARG A 64 -11.78 1.48 -22.05
C ARG A 64 -11.42 0.68 -20.80
N PHE A 65 -10.46 -0.25 -20.91
CA PHE A 65 -9.99 -1.02 -19.77
C PHE A 65 -9.38 -0.13 -18.68
N LEU A 66 -8.55 0.84 -19.06
CA LEU A 66 -8.00 1.82 -18.13
C LEU A 66 -9.10 2.67 -17.47
N SER A 67 -10.08 3.13 -18.24
CA SER A 67 -11.22 3.90 -17.70
C SER A 67 -12.03 3.08 -16.68
N THR A 68 -12.27 1.81 -16.98
CA THR A 68 -12.90 0.86 -16.05
C THR A 68 -12.06 0.70 -14.79
N TYR A 69 -10.76 0.46 -14.91
CA TYR A 69 -9.82 0.36 -13.78
C TYR A 69 -9.87 1.59 -12.87
N LEU A 70 -9.83 2.79 -13.45
CA LEU A 70 -9.85 4.02 -12.65
C LEU A 70 -11.19 4.18 -11.94
N SER A 71 -12.30 3.87 -12.62
CA SER A 71 -13.65 4.05 -12.06
C SER A 71 -14.00 3.07 -10.94
N MET A 72 -13.35 1.90 -10.89
CA MET A 72 -13.55 0.89 -9.84
C MET A 72 -12.67 1.08 -8.59
N LEU A 73 -11.67 1.98 -8.63
CA LEU A 73 -10.76 2.21 -7.51
C LEU A 73 -11.48 2.51 -6.18
N PRO A 74 -12.48 3.42 -6.12
CA PRO A 74 -13.15 3.74 -4.86
C PRO A 74 -13.84 2.52 -4.25
N THR A 75 -14.54 1.73 -5.08
CA THR A 75 -15.24 0.51 -4.64
C THR A 75 -14.28 -0.55 -4.13
N ARG A 76 -13.15 -0.76 -4.83
CA ARG A 76 -12.13 -1.71 -4.39
C ARG A 76 -11.44 -1.29 -3.11
N MET A 77 -11.17 0.00 -2.97
CA MET A 77 -10.60 0.53 -1.74
C MET A 77 -11.56 0.34 -0.56
N GLY A 78 -12.86 0.56 -0.76
CA GLY A 78 -13.89 0.30 0.24
C GLY A 78 -13.96 -1.16 0.69
N ARG A 79 -13.80 -2.13 -0.22
CA ARG A 79 -13.77 -3.56 0.14
C ARG A 79 -12.58 -3.93 1.02
N ILE A 80 -11.41 -3.37 0.72
CA ILE A 80 -10.19 -3.59 1.54
C ILE A 80 -10.37 -2.95 2.92
N ASP A 81 -10.94 -1.75 2.98
CA ASP A 81 -11.23 -1.03 4.22
C ASP A 81 -12.16 -1.85 5.14
N VAL A 82 -13.27 -2.36 4.58
CA VAL A 82 -14.22 -3.22 5.30
C VAL A 82 -13.57 -4.51 5.79
N GLY A 83 -12.81 -5.21 4.94
CA GLY A 83 -12.14 -6.46 5.33
C GLY A 83 -11.13 -6.26 6.46
N LEU A 84 -10.33 -5.19 6.38
CA LEU A 84 -9.34 -4.88 7.41
C LEU A 84 -9.98 -4.41 8.71
N ALA A 85 -11.07 -3.64 8.64
CA ALA A 85 -11.82 -3.20 9.82
C ALA A 85 -12.48 -4.36 10.57
N ALA A 86 -12.90 -5.40 9.84
CA ALA A 86 -13.43 -6.64 10.43
C ALA A 86 -12.32 -7.57 10.97
N ALA A 87 -11.04 -7.24 10.77
CA ALA A 87 -9.89 -8.09 11.08
C ALA A 87 -9.96 -9.48 10.41
N GLU A 88 -10.58 -9.56 9.23
CA GLU A 88 -10.77 -10.82 8.51
C GLU A 88 -9.67 -10.99 7.45
N ALA A 89 -8.73 -11.90 7.68
CA ALA A 89 -7.55 -12.08 6.83
C ALA A 89 -7.89 -12.47 5.39
N GLU A 90 -8.78 -13.43 5.20
CA GLU A 90 -9.11 -13.99 3.88
C GLU A 90 -9.88 -12.99 2.98
N PRO A 91 -10.97 -12.35 3.43
CA PRO A 91 -11.63 -11.28 2.70
C PRO A 91 -10.73 -10.07 2.41
N SER A 92 -9.86 -9.70 3.36
CA SER A 92 -8.85 -8.65 3.15
C SER A 92 -7.88 -9.03 2.04
N LEU A 93 -7.37 -10.26 2.06
CA LEU A 93 -6.43 -10.77 1.08
C LEU A 93 -7.06 -10.83 -0.32
N GLU A 94 -8.29 -11.31 -0.43
CA GLU A 94 -9.02 -11.38 -1.70
C GLU A 94 -9.16 -9.98 -2.33
N ALA A 95 -9.58 -8.99 -1.53
CA ALA A 95 -9.74 -7.62 -2.00
C ALA A 95 -8.41 -6.99 -2.42
N VAL A 96 -7.33 -7.20 -1.66
CA VAL A 96 -5.97 -6.72 -1.96
C VAL A 96 -5.43 -7.36 -3.24
N LEU A 97 -5.57 -8.68 -3.41
CA LEU A 97 -5.12 -9.40 -4.61
C LEU A 97 -5.87 -8.93 -5.85
N SER A 98 -7.18 -8.74 -5.73
CA SER A 98 -8.01 -8.21 -6.81
C SER A 98 -7.46 -6.87 -7.29
N LEU A 99 -7.24 -5.91 -6.39
CA LEU A 99 -6.69 -4.60 -6.72
C LEU A 99 -5.25 -4.68 -7.27
N LYS A 100 -4.40 -5.56 -6.73
CA LYS A 100 -3.04 -5.80 -7.22
C LYS A 100 -3.05 -6.22 -8.69
N ILE A 101 -3.82 -7.26 -9.02
CA ILE A 101 -3.89 -7.82 -10.38
C ILE A 101 -4.39 -6.75 -11.35
N SER A 102 -5.46 -6.03 -10.99
CA SER A 102 -5.98 -4.96 -11.86
C SER A 102 -5.00 -3.81 -12.05
N SER A 103 -4.22 -3.47 -11.02
CA SER A 103 -3.21 -2.41 -11.09
C SER A 103 -2.02 -2.81 -11.97
N SER A 104 -1.60 -4.08 -11.91
CA SER A 104 -0.51 -4.62 -12.73
C SER A 104 -0.85 -4.53 -14.23
N MET A 105 -2.08 -4.90 -14.62
CA MET A 105 -2.54 -4.89 -16.01
C MET A 105 -2.50 -3.49 -16.66
N VAL A 106 -2.81 -2.43 -15.90
CA VAL A 106 -2.78 -1.05 -16.42
C VAL A 106 -1.44 -0.35 -16.19
N GLY A 107 -0.46 -1.01 -15.58
CA GLY A 107 0.83 -0.41 -15.24
C GLY A 107 0.79 0.57 -14.06
N ALA A 108 -0.20 0.48 -13.17
CA ALA A 108 -0.28 1.24 -11.92
C ALA A 108 0.69 0.68 -10.86
N ARG A 109 2.00 0.79 -11.15
CA ARG A 109 3.08 0.14 -10.41
C ARG A 109 3.16 0.55 -8.94
N VAL A 110 2.85 1.81 -8.62
CA VAL A 110 2.85 2.30 -7.24
C VAL A 110 1.76 1.58 -6.44
N THR A 111 0.52 1.58 -6.94
CA THR A 111 -0.61 0.85 -6.33
C THR A 111 -0.30 -0.65 -6.19
N GLU A 112 0.24 -1.28 -7.25
CA GLU A 112 0.63 -2.68 -7.23
C GLU A 112 1.66 -3.00 -6.14
N ARG A 113 2.66 -2.13 -5.94
CA ARG A 113 3.68 -2.29 -4.87
C ARG A 113 3.05 -2.21 -3.48
N HIS A 114 2.14 -1.26 -3.25
CA HIS A 114 1.41 -1.17 -1.98
C HIS A 114 0.57 -2.42 -1.73
N CYS A 115 -0.17 -2.90 -2.73
CA CYS A 115 -0.94 -4.15 -2.59
C CYS A 115 -0.03 -5.36 -2.34
N THR A 116 1.14 -5.42 -2.98
CA THR A 116 2.13 -6.50 -2.75
C THR A 116 2.68 -6.47 -1.32
N ALA A 117 2.90 -5.29 -0.76
CA ALA A 117 3.32 -5.16 0.64
C ALA A 117 2.23 -5.63 1.60
N MET A 118 0.98 -5.21 1.37
CA MET A 118 -0.16 -5.62 2.18
C MET A 118 -0.46 -7.12 2.08
N GLU A 119 -0.39 -7.71 0.88
CA GLU A 119 -0.49 -9.16 0.67
C GLU A 119 0.52 -9.92 1.55
N LYS A 120 1.77 -9.47 1.59
CA LYS A 120 2.82 -10.08 2.43
C LYS A 120 2.53 -9.93 3.92
N MET A 121 1.95 -8.81 4.36
CA MET A 121 1.57 -8.59 5.75
C MET A 121 0.44 -9.54 6.15
N ILE A 122 -0.63 -9.59 5.36
CA ILE A 122 -1.81 -10.44 5.64
C ILE A 122 -1.42 -11.92 5.64
N ARG A 123 -0.62 -12.39 4.67
CA ARG A 123 -0.14 -13.79 4.63
C ARG A 123 0.78 -14.17 5.79
N LYS A 124 1.37 -13.20 6.49
CA LYS A 124 2.21 -13.41 7.67
C LYS A 124 1.46 -13.18 8.98
N ASP A 125 0.13 -13.13 8.93
CA ASP A 125 -0.74 -12.87 10.08
C ASP A 125 -0.49 -11.50 10.75
N ARG A 126 0.02 -10.53 9.96
CA ARG A 126 0.34 -9.17 10.41
C ARG A 126 -0.75 -8.18 9.98
N LEU A 127 -2.00 -8.47 10.33
CA LEU A 127 -3.15 -7.62 9.93
C LEU A 127 -3.03 -6.19 10.46
N SER A 128 -2.51 -6.00 11.67
CA SER A 128 -2.27 -4.67 12.24
C SER A 128 -1.36 -3.82 11.35
N ASP A 129 -0.32 -4.41 10.76
CA ASP A 129 0.58 -3.69 9.86
C ASP A 129 -0.09 -3.37 8.51
N ALA A 130 -0.97 -4.26 8.03
CA ALA A 130 -1.78 -3.99 6.85
C ALA A 130 -2.75 -2.82 7.09
N ILE A 131 -3.34 -2.73 8.29
CA ILE A 131 -4.17 -1.60 8.72
C ILE A 131 -3.34 -0.31 8.74
N GLN A 132 -2.11 -0.34 9.29
CA GLN A 132 -1.22 0.83 9.28
C GLN A 132 -0.78 1.25 7.85
N ALA A 133 -0.71 0.31 6.91
CA ALA A 133 -0.37 0.59 5.52
C ALA A 133 -1.54 1.12 4.68
N LEU A 134 -2.78 0.94 5.14
CA LEU A 134 -4.01 1.30 4.43
C LEU A 134 -4.09 2.77 4.00
N PRO A 135 -3.74 3.78 4.84
CA PRO A 135 -3.79 5.19 4.42
C PRO A 135 -2.88 5.50 3.23
N ALA A 136 -1.72 4.83 3.14
CA ALA A 136 -0.80 5.00 2.04
C ALA A 136 -1.37 4.42 0.74
N LEU A 137 -1.97 3.23 0.79
CA LEU A 137 -2.66 2.64 -0.36
C LEU A 137 -3.84 3.52 -0.82
N ARG A 138 -4.66 4.00 0.13
CA ARG A 138 -5.78 4.89 -0.16
C ARG A 138 -5.34 6.18 -0.86
N ARG A 139 -4.28 6.80 -0.36
CA ARG A 139 -3.73 8.02 -0.96
C ARG A 139 -3.36 7.82 -2.44
N VAL A 140 -2.69 6.72 -2.78
CA VAL A 140 -2.28 6.47 -4.17
C VAL A 140 -3.46 6.11 -5.07
N THR A 141 -4.47 5.40 -4.55
CA THR A 141 -5.69 5.11 -5.33
C THR A 141 -6.53 6.35 -5.56
N ASP A 142 -6.66 7.22 -4.56
CA ASP A 142 -7.41 8.47 -4.65
C ASP A 142 -6.75 9.44 -5.63
N GLN A 143 -5.42 9.48 -5.63
CA GLN A 143 -4.64 10.27 -6.59
C GLN A 143 -4.86 9.77 -8.03
N CYS A 144 -4.84 8.45 -8.26
CA CYS A 144 -5.16 7.86 -9.56
C CYS A 144 -6.59 8.19 -10.00
N TYR A 145 -7.55 8.10 -9.08
CA TYR A 145 -8.95 8.42 -9.36
C TYR A 145 -9.14 9.90 -9.71
N ALA A 146 -8.55 10.81 -8.94
CA ALA A 146 -8.62 12.25 -9.17
C ALA A 146 -7.95 12.66 -10.47
N ALA A 147 -6.82 12.02 -10.83
CA ALA A 147 -6.11 12.28 -12.07
C ALA A 147 -6.73 11.58 -13.31
N ARG A 148 -7.87 10.89 -13.17
CA ARG A 148 -8.45 10.04 -14.21
C ARG A 148 -8.56 10.69 -15.59
N PRO A 149 -9.12 11.92 -15.76
CA PRO A 149 -9.20 12.55 -17.07
C PRO A 149 -7.82 12.72 -17.72
N HIS A 150 -6.87 13.27 -16.97
CA HIS A 150 -5.50 13.48 -17.44
C HIS A 150 -4.77 12.18 -17.77
N LEU A 151 -5.01 11.10 -17.02
CA LEU A 151 -4.42 9.79 -17.30
C LEU A 151 -4.95 9.16 -18.58
N LEU A 152 -6.25 9.32 -18.84
CA LEU A 152 -6.88 8.85 -20.07
C LEU A 152 -6.37 9.63 -21.28
N ASP A 153 -6.26 10.96 -21.19
CA ASP A 153 -5.71 11.80 -22.25
C ASP A 153 -4.26 11.41 -22.56
N ARG A 154 -3.42 11.30 -21.53
CA ARG A 154 -2.01 10.88 -21.70
C ARG A 154 -1.88 9.49 -22.30
N ALA A 155 -2.72 8.55 -21.88
CA ALA A 155 -2.74 7.20 -22.45
C ALA A 155 -3.16 7.22 -23.92
N ALA A 156 -4.19 8.01 -24.27
CA ALA A 156 -4.64 8.15 -25.65
C ALA A 156 -3.55 8.73 -26.54
N GLU A 157 -2.89 9.81 -26.12
CA GLU A 157 -1.75 10.39 -26.84
C GLU A 157 -0.59 9.40 -26.99
N ALA A 158 -0.31 8.62 -25.94
CA ALA A 158 0.77 7.65 -25.96
C ALA A 158 0.50 6.51 -26.95
N LEU A 159 -0.76 6.07 -27.06
CA LEU A 159 -1.17 5.01 -27.98
C LEU A 159 -1.27 5.51 -29.43
N LEU A 160 -1.75 6.74 -29.66
CA LEU A 160 -1.87 7.34 -30.99
C LEU A 160 -0.53 7.70 -31.63
N ARG A 161 0.50 8.04 -30.85
CA ARG A 161 1.84 8.41 -31.36
C ARG A 161 2.58 7.31 -32.14
N ARG A 162 2.03 6.10 -32.24
CA ARG A 162 2.57 5.01 -33.09
C ARG A 162 1.73 4.71 -34.34
N GLY A 163 0.70 5.53 -34.63
CA GLY A 163 -0.12 5.46 -35.84
C GLY A 163 0.34 6.36 -36.99
N GLY A 164 1.63 6.75 -37.03
CA GLY A 164 2.23 7.47 -38.15
C GLY A 164 3.09 6.51 -39.00
N PRO A 165 3.04 6.62 -40.35
CA PRO A 165 3.54 5.62 -41.29
C PRO A 165 5.04 5.30 -41.17
#